data_AF-W7BVK2-F1
#
_entry.id   AF-W7BVK2-F1
#
_cell.length_a   1.000
_cell.length_b   1.000
_cell.length_c   1.000
_cell.angle_alpha   90.00
_cell.angle_beta   90.00
_cell.angle_gamma   90.00
#
_symmetry.space_group_name_H-M   'P 1'
#
loop_
_entity.id
_entity.type
_entity.pdbx_description
1 polymer ?
#
loop_
_entity_poly.entity_id
_entity_poly.type
_entity_poly.pdbx_seq_one_letter_code
_entity_poly.pdbx_strand_id
1 'polypeptide(L)'
;MIDVHDEDAIEFKQCNDKYCSLCRNIEKKQSELNKSFNGIADTKPDTSLEGLTRSEKTKVIRLRLDAKNEEDYFELRDEGLIDKLIAQEWQVPSGSLARWKQSNNIVTKAMQLDISVADYNDMRDQGLSDSAIAMTLDVDISDVSCFKRKNGIKNERVSKYFRRSGHATKISK
;
A
#
# COMPACT_ATOMS: atom_id res chain seq x y z
N MET A 1 36.29 4.37 13.18
CA MET A 1 36.02 3.53 12.00
C MET A 1 34.91 2.61 12.45
N ILE A 2 33.68 2.87 12.01
CA ILE A 2 32.50 2.12 12.46
C ILE A 2 32.38 0.94 11.49
N ASP A 3 32.52 -0.27 12.03
CA ASP A 3 32.41 -1.52 11.31
C ASP A 3 30.93 -1.77 10.96
N VAL A 4 30.64 -2.15 9.72
CA VAL A 4 29.28 -2.14 9.13
C VAL A 4 28.75 -3.58 8.92
N HIS A 5 29.25 -4.54 9.71
CA HIS A 5 28.98 -5.97 9.53
C HIS A 5 28.25 -6.64 10.72
N ASP A 6 27.52 -5.88 11.54
CA ASP A 6 26.49 -6.47 12.40
C ASP A 6 25.17 -6.56 11.61
N GLU A 7 24.86 -7.76 11.12
CA GLU A 7 23.61 -8.08 10.41
C GLU A 7 22.39 -8.20 11.35
N ASP A 8 22.61 -8.08 12.67
CA ASP A 8 21.57 -8.18 13.69
C ASP A 8 21.27 -6.81 14.31
N ALA A 9 20.09 -6.27 13.95
CA ALA A 9 19.43 -5.10 14.54
C ALA A 9 19.98 -3.70 14.17
N ILE A 10 19.79 -3.30 12.91
CA ILE A 10 19.47 -1.88 12.62
C ILE A 10 17.97 -1.69 12.89
N GLU A 11 17.56 -1.74 14.17
CA GLU A 11 16.29 -1.14 14.55
C GLU A 11 16.41 0.37 14.28
N PHE A 12 15.79 0.81 13.19
CA PHE A 12 15.71 2.23 12.86
C PHE A 12 14.88 2.92 13.94
N LYS A 13 15.52 3.33 15.03
CA LYS A 13 14.88 4.09 16.11
C LYS A 13 14.26 5.33 15.46
N GLN A 14 12.93 5.41 15.48
CA GLN A 14 12.19 6.56 14.98
C GLN A 14 12.79 7.82 15.61
N CYS A 15 13.33 8.70 14.76
CA CYS A 15 13.91 9.94 15.21
C CYS A 15 12.78 10.84 15.73
N ASN A 16 12.77 11.11 17.04
CA ASN A 16 11.77 11.97 17.67
C ASN A 16 11.97 13.48 17.38
N ASP A 17 13.03 13.84 16.65
CA ASP A 17 13.32 15.23 16.30
C ASP A 17 12.66 15.61 14.96
N LYS A 18 11.62 16.44 15.06
CA LYS A 18 10.85 17.00 13.91
C LYS A 18 11.69 17.84 12.94
N TYR A 19 12.92 18.21 13.33
CA TYR A 19 13.84 19.03 12.53
C TYR A 19 15.13 18.30 12.17
N CYS A 20 15.20 16.99 12.37
CA CYS A 20 16.37 16.20 11.99
C CYS A 20 16.65 16.35 10.49
N SER A 21 17.79 16.97 10.18
CA SER A 21 18.25 17.19 8.80
C SER A 21 18.47 15.87 8.07
N LEU A 22 18.86 14.81 8.77
CA LEU A 22 19.08 13.48 8.23
C LEU A 22 17.75 12.83 7.79
N CYS A 23 16.72 12.87 8.64
CA CYS A 23 15.37 12.35 8.31
C CYS A 23 14.75 13.11 7.13
N ARG A 24 14.87 14.44 7.09
CA ARG A 24 14.42 15.23 5.94
C ARG A 24 15.16 14.87 4.65
N ASN A 25 16.46 14.59 4.73
CA ASN A 25 17.23 14.16 3.58
C ASN A 25 16.83 12.76 3.10
N ILE A 26 16.53 11.83 4.01
CA ILE A 26 16.01 10.50 3.68
C ILE A 26 14.63 10.62 3.02
N GLU A 27 13.70 11.38 3.59
CA GLU A 27 12.37 11.61 3.00
C GLU A 27 12.48 12.28 1.62
N LYS A 28 13.38 13.24 1.46
CA LYS A 28 13.63 13.90 0.18
C LYS A 28 14.19 12.92 -0.85
N LYS A 29 15.14 12.07 -0.46
CA LYS A 29 15.71 11.01 -1.31
C LYS A 29 14.67 9.96 -1.69
N GLN A 30 13.81 9.54 -0.76
CA GLN A 30 12.68 8.64 -1.03
C GLN A 30 11.67 9.29 -1.97
N SER A 31 11.37 10.59 -1.80
CA SER A 31 10.52 11.33 -2.72
C SER A 31 11.14 11.45 -4.13
N GLU A 32 12.44 11.68 -4.22
CA GLU A 32 13.20 11.70 -5.48
C GLU A 32 13.21 10.32 -6.16
N LEU A 33 13.44 9.25 -5.39
CA LEU A 33 13.33 7.86 -5.87
C LEU A 33 11.92 7.58 -6.38
N ASN A 34 10.89 7.87 -5.61
CA ASN A 34 9.49 7.70 -6.01
C ASN A 34 9.15 8.53 -7.25
N LYS A 35 9.73 9.73 -7.41
CA LYS A 35 9.58 10.53 -8.64
C LYS A 35 10.31 9.90 -9.82
N SER A 36 11.51 9.36 -9.65
CA SER A 36 12.21 8.63 -10.71
C SER A 36 11.47 7.35 -11.11
N PHE A 37 10.91 6.60 -10.17
CA PHE A 37 10.07 5.43 -10.45
C PHE A 37 8.76 5.80 -11.14
N ASN A 38 8.12 6.90 -10.74
CA ASN A 38 6.95 7.42 -11.44
C ASN A 38 7.28 8.00 -12.83
N GLY A 39 8.51 8.47 -13.06
CA GLY A 39 8.98 8.92 -14.37
C GLY A 39 9.33 7.77 -15.33
N ILE A 40 9.62 6.58 -14.81
CA ILE A 40 9.80 5.36 -15.62
C ILE A 40 8.43 4.80 -16.08
N ALA A 41 7.32 5.23 -15.46
CA ALA A 41 5.97 4.80 -15.80
C ALA A 41 5.44 5.30 -17.17
N ASP A 42 6.19 6.16 -17.85
CA ASP A 42 5.93 6.56 -19.25
C ASP A 42 6.60 5.64 -20.28
N THR A 43 7.24 4.54 -19.83
CA THR A 43 7.54 3.44 -20.74
C THR A 43 6.22 2.83 -21.20
N LYS A 44 5.84 3.18 -22.44
CA LYS A 44 4.77 2.48 -23.16
C LYS A 44 4.98 0.98 -22.95
N PRO A 45 3.94 0.22 -22.54
CA PRO A 45 4.06 -1.22 -22.45
C PRO A 45 4.62 -1.73 -23.78
N ASP A 46 5.63 -2.59 -23.68
CA ASP A 46 6.39 -3.17 -24.79
C ASP A 46 5.55 -3.24 -26.08
N THR A 47 6.02 -2.53 -27.10
CA THR A 47 5.41 -2.34 -28.42
C THR A 47 5.31 -3.63 -29.23
N SER A 48 5.58 -4.80 -28.65
CA SER A 48 5.38 -6.13 -29.23
C SER A 48 3.93 -6.44 -29.67
N LEU A 49 2.94 -5.61 -29.26
CA LEU A 49 1.56 -5.72 -29.74
C LEU A 49 1.19 -4.73 -30.86
N GLU A 50 2.14 -3.94 -31.36
CA GLU A 50 1.92 -3.07 -32.53
C GLU A 50 1.73 -3.92 -33.80
N GLY A 51 0.78 -3.52 -34.66
CA GLY A 51 0.43 -4.27 -35.87
C GLY A 51 -0.53 -5.45 -35.68
N LEU A 52 -0.73 -5.95 -34.46
CA LEU A 52 -1.71 -7.01 -34.18
C LEU A 52 -3.14 -6.50 -34.19
N THR A 53 -4.07 -7.33 -34.68
CA THR A 53 -5.50 -7.11 -34.53
C THR A 53 -5.92 -7.23 -33.07
N ARG A 54 -7.09 -6.67 -32.72
CA ARG A 54 -7.65 -6.78 -31.37
C ARG A 54 -7.79 -8.24 -30.90
N SER A 55 -8.15 -9.15 -31.80
CA SER A 55 -8.28 -10.58 -31.48
C SER A 55 -6.93 -11.22 -31.15
N GLU A 56 -5.88 -10.88 -31.87
CA GLU A 56 -4.54 -11.41 -31.65
C GLU A 56 -3.95 -10.88 -30.35
N LYS A 57 -4.09 -9.57 -30.08
CA LYS A 57 -3.68 -8.99 -28.79
C LYS A 57 -4.34 -9.70 -27.61
N THR A 58 -5.63 -10.00 -27.74
CA THR A 58 -6.38 -10.71 -26.68
C THR A 58 -5.84 -12.13 -26.46
N LYS A 59 -5.50 -12.85 -27.53
CA LYS A 59 -4.89 -14.19 -27.43
C LYS A 59 -3.52 -14.13 -26.74
N VAL A 60 -2.66 -13.20 -27.12
CA VAL A 60 -1.32 -13.04 -26.51
C VAL A 60 -1.43 -12.72 -25.02
N ILE A 61 -2.28 -11.77 -24.65
CA ILE A 61 -2.52 -11.43 -23.23
C ILE A 61 -3.03 -12.65 -22.44
N ARG A 62 -3.94 -13.42 -23.03
CA ARG A 62 -4.47 -14.63 -22.39
C ARG A 62 -3.38 -15.68 -22.18
N LEU A 63 -2.57 -15.95 -23.19
CA LEU A 63 -1.44 -16.89 -23.07
C LEU A 63 -0.45 -16.47 -21.99
N ARG A 64 -0.15 -15.17 -21.88
CA ARG A 64 0.71 -14.64 -20.82
C ARG A 64 0.14 -14.89 -19.43
N LEU A 65 -1.16 -14.71 -19.24
CA LEU A 65 -1.84 -14.91 -17.95
C LEU A 65 -2.08 -16.39 -17.62
N ASP A 66 -2.37 -17.23 -18.61
CA ASP A 66 -2.58 -18.67 -18.43
C ASP A 66 -1.26 -19.38 -18.03
N ALA A 67 -0.10 -18.77 -18.33
CA ALA A 67 1.20 -19.24 -17.89
C ALA A 67 1.57 -18.82 -16.46
N LYS A 68 0.73 -18.04 -15.78
CA LYS A 68 0.94 -17.56 -14.41
C LYS A 68 0.04 -18.28 -13.44
N ASN A 69 0.55 -18.53 -12.24
CA ASN A 69 -0.19 -19.10 -11.14
C ASN A 69 -0.34 -18.09 -9.98
N GLU A 70 -1.08 -18.47 -8.93
CA GLU A 70 -1.30 -17.62 -7.75
C GLU A 70 -0.01 -17.40 -6.94
N GLU A 71 0.87 -18.40 -6.88
CA GLU A 71 2.14 -18.35 -6.14
C GLU A 71 3.07 -17.29 -6.75
N ASP A 72 3.21 -17.25 -8.08
CA ASP A 72 3.98 -16.23 -8.81
C ASP A 72 3.49 -14.81 -8.48
N TYR A 73 2.18 -14.65 -8.26
CA TYR A 73 1.62 -13.35 -7.88
C TYR A 73 2.02 -12.98 -6.45
N PHE A 74 1.91 -13.91 -5.51
CA PHE A 74 2.24 -13.66 -4.10
C PHE A 74 3.73 -13.47 -3.89
N GLU A 75 4.60 -14.19 -4.59
CA GLU A 75 6.04 -13.97 -4.55
C GLU A 75 6.39 -12.52 -4.94
N LEU A 76 5.85 -12.02 -6.04
CA LEU A 76 6.07 -10.62 -6.45
C LEU A 76 5.47 -9.61 -5.46
N ARG A 77 4.38 -9.97 -4.78
CA ARG A 77 3.80 -9.14 -3.72
C ARG A 77 4.69 -9.11 -2.48
N ASP A 78 5.28 -10.24 -2.12
CA ASP A 78 6.22 -10.36 -0.99
C ASP A 78 7.54 -9.63 -1.29
N GLU A 79 7.93 -9.56 -2.56
CA GLU A 79 9.01 -8.69 -3.05
C GLU A 79 8.64 -7.19 -3.06
N GLY A 80 7.40 -6.84 -2.69
CA GLY A 80 6.93 -5.47 -2.56
C GLY A 80 6.42 -4.83 -3.86
N LEU A 81 6.22 -5.60 -4.94
CA LEU A 81 5.69 -5.05 -6.18
C LEU A 81 4.19 -4.78 -6.05
N ILE A 82 3.78 -3.57 -6.43
CA ILE A 82 2.36 -3.23 -6.56
C ILE A 82 1.77 -3.80 -7.86
N ASP A 83 0.43 -3.99 -7.90
CA ASP A 83 -0.30 -4.52 -9.06
C ASP A 83 0.09 -3.87 -10.41
N LYS A 84 0.38 -2.56 -10.40
CA LYS A 84 0.80 -1.85 -11.61
C LYS A 84 2.13 -2.35 -12.14
N LEU A 85 3.09 -2.61 -11.25
CA LEU A 85 4.42 -3.13 -11.58
C LEU A 85 4.33 -4.60 -11.96
N ILE A 86 3.54 -5.41 -11.25
CA ILE A 86 3.28 -6.81 -11.61
C ILE A 86 2.68 -6.90 -13.02
N ALA A 87 1.72 -6.03 -13.35
CA ALA A 87 1.15 -5.98 -14.69
C ALA A 87 2.19 -5.64 -15.77
N GLN A 88 3.14 -4.75 -15.46
CA GLN A 88 4.25 -4.42 -16.36
C GLN A 88 5.23 -5.59 -16.51
N GLU A 89 5.63 -6.20 -15.40
CA GLU A 89 6.52 -7.38 -15.35
C GLU A 89 5.95 -8.52 -16.20
N TRP A 90 4.65 -8.77 -16.07
CA TRP A 90 3.96 -9.80 -16.84
C TRP A 90 3.57 -9.34 -18.25
N GLN A 91 3.85 -8.09 -18.60
CA GLN A 91 3.51 -7.46 -19.87
C GLN A 91 2.02 -7.59 -20.22
N VAL A 92 1.15 -7.40 -19.25
CA VAL A 92 -0.30 -7.45 -19.40
C VAL A 92 -0.92 -6.11 -19.02
N PRO A 93 -2.04 -5.72 -19.65
CA PRO A 93 -2.77 -4.55 -19.18
C PRO A 93 -3.27 -4.76 -17.74
N SER A 94 -3.24 -3.72 -16.91
CA SER A 94 -3.69 -3.81 -15.50
C SER A 94 -5.14 -4.31 -15.36
N GLY A 95 -6.01 -3.97 -16.32
CA GLY A 95 -7.38 -4.48 -16.35
C GLY A 95 -7.47 -6.00 -16.62
N SER A 96 -6.52 -6.55 -17.38
CA SER A 96 -6.42 -8.00 -17.62
C SER A 96 -5.90 -8.73 -16.39
N LEU A 97 -4.88 -8.18 -15.71
CA LEU A 97 -4.42 -8.68 -14.42
C LEU A 97 -5.56 -8.67 -13.38
N ALA A 98 -6.33 -7.57 -13.30
CA ALA A 98 -7.47 -7.49 -12.38
C ALA A 98 -8.51 -8.59 -12.62
N ARG A 99 -8.83 -8.90 -13.89
CA ARG A 99 -9.75 -10.00 -14.23
C ARG A 99 -9.16 -11.36 -13.94
N TRP A 100 -7.88 -11.58 -14.24
CA TRP A 100 -7.20 -12.83 -13.91
C TRP A 100 -7.22 -13.08 -12.40
N LYS A 101 -6.94 -12.06 -11.59
CA LYS A 101 -7.06 -12.15 -10.14
C LYS A 101 -8.48 -12.48 -9.69
N GLN A 102 -9.52 -11.99 -10.39
CA GLN A 102 -10.92 -12.34 -10.07
C GLN A 102 -11.19 -13.81 -10.39
N SER A 103 -10.76 -14.28 -11.55
CA SER A 103 -10.92 -15.68 -11.98
C SER A 103 -10.20 -16.67 -11.07
N ASN A 104 -9.08 -16.27 -10.48
CA ASN A 104 -8.31 -17.08 -9.52
C ASN A 104 -8.66 -16.77 -8.05
N ASN A 105 -9.77 -16.08 -7.77
CA ASN A 105 -10.19 -15.72 -6.40
C ASN A 105 -9.13 -14.96 -5.55
N ILE A 106 -8.14 -14.35 -6.20
CA ILE A 106 -7.13 -13.48 -5.58
C ILE A 106 -7.76 -12.12 -5.26
N VAL A 107 -8.70 -11.65 -6.10
CA VAL A 107 -9.51 -10.48 -5.75
C VAL A 107 -10.51 -10.89 -4.69
N THR A 108 -10.40 -10.25 -3.52
CA THR A 108 -11.17 -10.45 -2.26
C THR A 108 -10.57 -11.33 -1.17
N LYS A 109 -9.30 -11.72 -1.28
CA LYS A 109 -8.42 -11.47 -0.14
C LYS A 109 -7.83 -10.06 -0.29
N ALA A 110 -8.68 -9.03 -0.16
CA ALA A 110 -8.16 -7.89 0.60
C ALA A 110 -7.67 -8.55 1.87
N MET A 111 -6.36 -8.52 2.14
CA MET A 111 -5.80 -9.11 3.36
C MET A 111 -6.80 -8.73 4.43
N GLN A 112 -7.50 -9.73 4.99
CA GLN A 112 -8.48 -9.43 6.02
C GLN A 112 -7.63 -8.74 7.04
N LEU A 113 -7.84 -7.43 7.14
CA LEU A 113 -7.15 -6.61 8.10
C LEU A 113 -7.42 -7.31 9.41
N ASP A 114 -6.38 -7.95 9.95
CA ASP A 114 -6.49 -8.83 11.12
C ASP A 114 -6.49 -7.94 12.37
N ILE A 115 -7.39 -6.97 12.33
CA ILE A 115 -7.68 -6.01 13.37
C ILE A 115 -9.18 -6.06 13.59
N SER A 116 -9.60 -5.90 14.83
CA SER A 116 -11.01 -5.73 15.12
C SER A 116 -11.46 -4.31 14.73
N VAL A 117 -12.79 -4.12 14.62
CA VAL A 117 -13.37 -2.78 14.48
C VAL A 117 -13.02 -1.89 15.68
N ALA A 118 -12.85 -2.49 16.87
CA ALA A 118 -12.43 -1.77 18.07
C ALA A 118 -11.00 -1.24 17.93
N ASP A 119 -10.05 -2.09 17.52
CA ASP A 119 -8.65 -1.68 17.34
C ASP A 119 -8.51 -0.57 16.29
N TYR A 120 -9.26 -0.66 15.18
CA TYR A 120 -9.31 0.41 14.19
C TYR A 120 -9.82 1.74 14.79
N ASN A 121 -10.90 1.70 15.59
CA ASN A 121 -11.45 2.90 16.22
C ASN A 121 -10.50 3.46 17.29
N ASP A 122 -9.80 2.62 18.04
CA ASP A 122 -8.81 3.06 19.03
C ASP A 122 -7.66 3.81 18.35
N MET A 123 -7.17 3.32 17.21
CA MET A 123 -6.16 4.05 16.40
C MET A 123 -6.71 5.38 15.87
N ARG A 124 -8.00 5.42 15.50
CA ARG A 124 -8.67 6.66 15.08
C ARG A 124 -8.82 7.66 16.22
N ASP A 125 -9.14 7.20 17.42
CA ASP A 125 -9.27 8.02 18.62
C ASP A 125 -7.91 8.56 19.10
N GLN A 126 -6.83 7.84 18.83
CA GLN A 126 -5.44 8.32 18.95
C GLN A 126 -5.06 9.37 17.88
N GLY A 127 -5.94 9.62 16.90
CA GLY A 127 -5.77 10.63 15.86
C GLY A 127 -5.06 10.14 14.61
N LEU A 128 -4.89 8.82 14.42
CA LEU A 128 -4.27 8.29 13.21
C LEU A 128 -5.21 8.45 11.99
N SER A 129 -4.63 8.85 10.87
CA SER A 129 -5.34 8.87 9.58
C SER A 129 -5.39 7.47 8.97
N ASP A 130 -6.30 7.21 8.02
CA ASP A 130 -6.36 5.91 7.33
C ASP A 130 -5.02 5.54 6.65
N SER A 131 -4.29 6.55 6.15
CA SER A 131 -2.95 6.34 5.59
C SER A 131 -1.92 5.98 6.67
N ALA A 132 -2.04 6.55 7.86
CA ALA A 132 -1.15 6.22 8.97
C ALA A 132 -1.46 4.83 9.54
N ILE A 133 -2.74 4.47 9.63
CA ILE A 133 -3.18 3.12 10.01
C ILE A 133 -2.67 2.08 9.01
N ALA A 134 -2.77 2.38 7.70
CA ALA A 134 -2.23 1.51 6.65
C ALA A 134 -0.72 1.29 6.84
N MET A 135 0.05 2.35 7.12
CA MET A 135 1.48 2.25 7.43
C MET A 135 1.76 1.48 8.72
N THR A 136 0.98 1.70 9.79
CA THR A 136 1.13 1.00 11.08
C THR A 136 0.90 -0.49 10.95
N LEU A 137 0.00 -0.90 10.06
CA LEU A 137 -0.36 -2.29 9.83
C LEU A 137 0.37 -2.93 8.66
N ASP A 138 1.27 -2.18 8.01
CA ASP A 138 2.00 -2.58 6.81
C ASP A 138 1.08 -3.13 5.69
N VAL A 139 -0.03 -2.45 5.46
CA VAL A 139 -1.01 -2.79 4.41
C VAL A 139 -1.24 -1.63 3.45
N ASP A 140 -1.88 -1.91 2.31
CA ASP A 140 -2.28 -0.86 1.38
C ASP A 140 -3.47 -0.06 1.93
N ILE A 141 -3.54 1.23 1.62
CA ILE A 141 -4.66 2.10 1.99
C ILE A 141 -6.00 1.61 1.43
N SER A 142 -5.96 0.87 0.32
CA SER A 142 -7.11 0.22 -0.30
C SER A 142 -7.65 -0.89 0.59
N ASP A 143 -6.80 -1.59 1.34
CA ASP A 143 -7.22 -2.63 2.29
C ASP A 143 -7.97 -2.00 3.46
N VAL A 144 -7.45 -0.90 4.02
CA VAL A 144 -8.15 -0.10 5.05
C VAL A 144 -9.50 0.40 4.53
N SER A 145 -9.54 0.88 3.29
CA SER A 145 -10.78 1.33 2.63
C SER A 145 -11.80 0.20 2.42
N CYS A 146 -11.34 -1.03 2.16
CA CYS A 146 -12.17 -2.21 2.04
C CYS A 146 -12.68 -2.67 3.42
N PHE A 147 -11.82 -2.69 4.44
CA PHE A 147 -12.18 -3.00 5.81
C PHE A 147 -13.30 -2.09 6.32
N LYS A 148 -13.19 -0.78 6.10
CA LYS A 148 -14.23 0.19 6.49
C LYS A 148 -15.57 -0.08 5.80
N ARG A 149 -15.54 -0.34 4.49
CA ARG A 149 -16.75 -0.66 3.72
C ARG A 149 -17.41 -1.94 4.21
N LYS A 150 -16.63 -2.99 4.51
CA LYS A 150 -17.13 -4.27 5.03
C LYS A 150 -17.78 -4.13 6.41
N ASN A 151 -17.23 -3.26 7.25
CA ASN A 151 -17.69 -3.03 8.62
C ASN A 151 -18.64 -1.82 8.78
N GLY A 152 -19.10 -1.20 7.67
CA GLY A 152 -20.03 -0.07 7.72
C GLY A 152 -19.47 1.22 8.32
N ILE A 153 -18.15 1.36 8.40
CA ILE A 153 -17.47 2.53 8.98
C ILE A 153 -17.48 3.67 7.96
N LYS A 154 -18.13 4.79 8.30
CA LYS A 154 -18.20 5.96 7.42
C LYS A 154 -16.91 6.77 7.45
N ASN A 155 -16.60 7.45 6.34
CA ASN A 155 -15.54 8.45 6.28
C ASN A 155 -15.96 9.70 7.05
N GLU A 156 -15.89 9.65 8.38
CA GLU A 156 -15.97 10.86 9.17
C GLU A 156 -14.65 11.61 9.02
N ARG A 157 -14.76 12.85 8.53
CA ARG A 157 -13.64 13.80 8.56
C ARG A 157 -13.23 13.89 10.02
N VAL A 158 -11.96 13.59 10.32
CA VAL A 158 -11.40 13.88 11.65
C VAL A 158 -11.56 15.38 11.84
N SER A 159 -12.61 15.75 12.57
CA SER A 159 -12.88 17.13 12.93
C SER A 159 -11.71 17.55 13.81
N LYS A 160 -10.92 18.52 13.37
CA LYS A 160 -9.75 19.06 14.10
C LYS A 160 -10.10 19.67 15.47
N TYR A 161 -11.34 19.57 15.93
CA TYR A 161 -11.75 19.99 17.25
C TYR A 161 -11.51 18.87 18.27
N PHE A 162 -10.23 18.67 18.57
CA PHE A 162 -9.81 18.12 19.85
C PHE A 162 -10.27 19.12 20.93
N ARG A 163 -11.52 19.00 21.40
CA ARG A 163 -11.93 19.69 22.63
C ARG A 163 -11.18 19.02 23.76
N ARG A 164 -10.21 19.76 24.32
CA ARG A 164 -9.82 19.66 25.72
C ARG A 164 -11.10 19.59 26.58
N SER A 165 -11.60 18.40 26.89
CA SER A 165 -12.43 18.19 28.06
C SER A 165 -11.48 17.99 29.24
N GLY A 166 -11.03 19.12 29.79
CA GLY A 166 -10.50 19.13 31.14
C GLY A 166 -11.60 18.64 32.06
N HIS A 167 -11.41 17.44 32.63
CA HIS A 167 -12.18 17.03 33.80
C HIS A 167 -11.75 17.93 34.97
N ALA A 168 -12.45 19.04 35.12
CA ALA A 168 -12.48 19.78 36.37
C ALA A 168 -13.28 18.93 37.37
N THR A 169 -12.59 18.22 38.26
CA THR A 169 -13.17 17.66 39.47
C THR A 169 -13.62 18.83 40.36
N LYS A 170 -14.92 19.12 40.33
CA LYS A 170 -15.57 19.92 41.39
C LYS A 170 -15.56 19.09 42.66
N ILE A 171 -14.70 19.47 43.61
CA ILE A 171 -14.90 19.13 45.02
C ILE A 171 -15.79 20.23 45.61
N SER A 172 -16.98 19.85 46.06
CA SER A 172 -17.88 20.57 46.96
C SER A 172 -18.37 19.50 47.94
N LYS A 173 -18.38 19.65 49.26
CA LYS A 173 -18.33 20.80 50.15
C LYS A 173 -17.38 20.52 51.31
#